data_AF-A0A212PGB9-F1
#
_entry.id   AF-A0A212PGB9-F1
#
_cell.length_a   1.000
_cell.length_b   1.000
_cell.length_c   1.000
_cell.angle_alpha   90.00
_cell.angle_beta   90.00
_cell.angle_gamma   90.00
#
_symmetry.space_group_name_H-M   'P 1'
#
loop_
_entity.id
_entity.type
_entity.pdbx_description
1 polymer ?
#
loop_
_entity_poly.entity_id
_entity_poly.type
_entity_poly.pdbx_seq_one_letter_code
_entity_poly.pdbx_strand_id
1 'polypeptide(L)'
;MKTNRLTTEEKQHIAILAAQGSSCLAIGNAIGRDDKTVARALKKEDVQALVTEAQQRIGLKWQEISESILDRITEGDIEKAGLRDKVVAGGIALDKSRLALGLSTENVSRAVKIVLATNSDELSKLVEGEE
;
A
#
# COMPACT_ATOMS: atom_id res chain seq x y z
N MET A 1 6.50 41.89 2.83
CA MET A 1 7.00 41.11 1.67
C MET A 1 7.92 40.02 2.23
N LYS A 2 7.62 38.73 2.06
CA LYS A 2 8.50 37.67 2.57
C LYS A 2 9.82 37.68 1.80
N THR A 3 10.94 37.42 2.49
CA THR A 3 12.29 37.38 1.91
C THR A 3 12.42 36.29 0.85
N ASN A 4 13.29 36.48 -0.14
CA ASN A 4 13.50 35.50 -1.23
C ASN A 4 14.17 34.18 -0.77
N ARG A 5 14.62 34.12 0.49
CA ARG A 5 15.27 32.95 1.08
C ARG A 5 14.29 32.23 2.01
N LEU A 6 14.11 30.93 1.80
CA LEU A 6 13.31 30.08 2.70
C LEU A 6 14.03 29.91 4.04
N THR A 7 13.26 30.03 5.11
CA THR A 7 13.72 29.69 6.47
C THR A 7 13.83 28.17 6.64
N THR A 8 14.53 27.74 7.68
CA THR A 8 14.63 26.31 8.03
C THR A 8 13.26 25.69 8.30
N GLU A 9 12.39 26.42 9.01
CA GLU A 9 11.02 26.00 9.32
C GLU A 9 10.17 25.86 8.05
N GLU A 10 10.27 26.82 7.12
CA GLU A 10 9.57 26.73 5.83
C GLU A 10 10.03 25.51 5.02
N LYS A 11 11.34 25.19 5.03
CA LYS A 11 11.85 23.98 4.37
C LYS A 11 11.31 22.70 5.01
N GLN A 12 11.22 22.65 6.34
CA GLN A 12 10.65 21.52 7.07
C GLN A 12 9.15 21.35 6.74
N HIS A 13 8.37 22.43 6.74
CA HIS A 13 6.96 22.38 6.34
C HIS A 13 6.78 21.94 4.88
N ILE A 14 7.59 22.46 3.95
CA ILE A 14 7.58 22.01 2.55
C ILE A 14 7.84 20.50 2.49
N ALA A 15 8.86 20.02 3.19
CA ALA A 15 9.24 18.62 3.18
C ALA A 15 8.13 17.69 3.72
N ILE A 16 7.50 18.06 4.83
CA ILE A 16 6.41 17.29 5.44
C ILE A 16 5.21 17.21 4.50
N LEU A 17 4.76 18.35 3.96
CA LEU A 17 3.59 18.38 3.09
C LEU A 17 3.85 17.66 1.75
N ALA A 18 5.07 17.76 1.23
CA ALA A 18 5.49 17.02 0.04
C ALA A 18 5.56 15.51 0.31
N ALA A 19 6.06 15.08 1.47
CA ALA A 19 6.07 13.68 1.89
C ALA A 19 4.65 13.08 1.98
N GLN A 20 3.66 13.91 2.30
CA GLN A 20 2.23 13.55 2.30
C GLN A 20 1.60 13.54 0.89
N GLY A 21 2.33 13.92 -0.16
CA GLY A 21 1.83 13.96 -1.53
C GLY A 21 1.13 15.25 -1.93
N SER A 22 1.27 16.34 -1.16
CA SER A 22 0.66 17.63 -1.51
C SER A 22 1.29 18.25 -2.76
N SER A 23 0.48 18.92 -3.58
CA SER A 23 0.97 19.64 -4.76
C SER A 23 1.75 20.91 -4.37
N CYS A 24 2.65 21.37 -5.25
CA CYS A 24 3.42 22.62 -5.00
C CYS A 24 2.51 23.84 -4.75
N LEU A 25 1.34 23.88 -5.41
CA LEU A 25 0.33 24.92 -5.19
C LEU A 25 -0.27 24.83 -3.78
N ALA A 26 -0.67 23.63 -3.35
CA ALA A 26 -1.24 23.42 -2.01
C ALA A 26 -0.22 23.76 -0.92
N ILE A 27 1.03 23.33 -1.11
CA ILE A 27 2.14 23.65 -0.20
C ILE A 27 2.38 25.15 -0.15
N GLY A 28 2.44 25.81 -1.31
CA GLY A 28 2.63 27.25 -1.43
C GLY A 28 1.54 28.04 -0.68
N ASN A 29 0.28 27.65 -0.87
CA ASN A 29 -0.86 28.24 -0.15
C ASN A 29 -0.73 28.05 1.37
N ALA A 30 -0.31 26.87 1.83
CA ALA A 30 -0.17 26.57 3.25
C ALA A 30 0.93 27.39 3.93
N ILE A 31 2.04 27.65 3.25
CA ILE A 31 3.18 28.38 3.82
C ILE A 31 3.24 29.85 3.39
N GLY A 32 2.27 30.34 2.62
CA GLY A 32 2.25 31.68 2.06
C GLY A 32 3.44 31.98 1.14
N ARG A 33 3.75 31.06 0.22
CA ARG A 33 4.79 31.15 -0.81
C ARG A 33 4.19 30.80 -2.18
N ASP A 34 4.83 31.27 -3.25
CA ASP A 34 4.45 30.84 -4.59
C ASP A 34 4.87 29.39 -4.86
N ASP A 35 4.10 28.72 -5.71
CA ASP A 35 4.33 27.33 -6.13
C ASP A 35 5.69 27.13 -6.81
N LYS A 36 6.19 28.13 -7.56
CA LYS A 36 7.51 28.09 -8.20
C LYS A 36 8.65 28.07 -7.19
N THR A 37 8.52 28.83 -6.09
CA THR A 37 9.46 28.82 -4.97
C THR A 37 9.48 27.45 -4.29
N VAL A 38 8.32 26.84 -4.06
CA VAL A 38 8.22 25.48 -3.52
C VAL A 38 8.86 24.46 -4.48
N ALA A 39 8.53 24.51 -5.77
CA ALA A 39 9.09 23.62 -6.77
C ALA A 39 10.63 23.74 -6.87
N ARG A 40 11.16 24.96 -6.72
CA ARG A 40 12.61 25.19 -6.67
C ARG A 40 13.22 24.65 -5.38
N ALA A 41 12.51 24.74 -4.26
CA ALA A 41 12.98 24.23 -2.97
C ALA A 41 13.08 22.70 -2.97
N LEU A 42 12.06 22.01 -3.50
CA LEU A 42 12.03 20.55 -3.59
C LEU A 42 13.14 19.96 -4.47
N LYS A 43 13.72 20.74 -5.38
CA LYS A 43 14.88 20.32 -6.19
C LYS A 43 16.21 20.40 -5.43
N LYS A 44 16.23 20.98 -4.23
CA LYS A 44 17.46 21.10 -3.44
C LYS A 44 17.65 19.85 -2.60
N GLU A 45 18.88 19.37 -2.56
CA GLU A 45 19.26 18.14 -1.85
C GLU A 45 18.92 18.20 -0.35
N ASP A 46 19.11 19.35 0.30
CA ASP A 46 18.81 19.54 1.72
C ASP A 46 17.31 19.38 2.02
N VAL A 47 16.44 19.87 1.13
CA VAL A 47 14.99 19.70 1.27
C VAL A 47 14.58 18.27 0.89
N GLN A 48 15.19 17.69 -0.15
CA GLN A 48 14.87 16.32 -0.56
C GLN A 48 15.24 15.29 0.52
N ALA A 49 16.34 15.50 1.24
CA ALA A 49 16.71 14.68 2.39
C ALA A 49 15.62 14.71 3.48
N LEU A 50 15.10 15.90 3.80
CA LEU A 50 13.99 16.07 4.75
C LEU A 50 12.70 15.40 4.26
N VAL A 51 12.41 15.43 2.96
CA VAL A 51 11.24 14.76 2.36
C VAL A 51 11.38 13.25 2.54
N THR A 52 12.52 12.69 2.19
CA THR A 52 12.79 11.24 2.33
C THR A 52 12.69 10.79 3.79
N GLU A 53 13.27 11.55 4.72
CA GLU A 53 13.17 11.27 6.16
C GLU A 53 11.71 11.31 6.65
N ALA A 54 10.93 12.31 6.21
CA ALA A 54 9.52 12.40 6.54
C ALA A 54 8.71 11.22 5.94
N GLN A 55 8.99 10.83 4.70
CA GLN A 55 8.37 9.66 4.06
C GLN A 55 8.68 8.36 4.81
N GLN A 56 9.92 8.17 5.25
CA GLN A 56 10.30 7.01 6.07
C GLN A 56 9.54 6.98 7.39
N ARG A 57 9.48 8.10 8.13
CA ARG A 57 8.73 8.18 9.39
C ARG A 57 7.24 7.91 9.21
N ILE A 58 6.63 8.46 8.17
CA ILE A 58 5.22 8.22 7.83
C ILE A 58 5.02 6.73 7.48
N GLY A 59 5.91 6.15 6.69
CA GLY A 59 5.88 4.73 6.33
C GLY A 59 5.95 3.81 7.54
N LEU A 60 6.92 4.04 8.44
CA LEU A 60 7.03 3.31 9.70
C LEU A 60 5.76 3.44 10.55
N LYS A 61 5.18 4.65 10.62
CA LYS A 61 3.95 4.84 11.41
C LYS A 61 2.77 4.08 10.84
N TRP A 62 2.62 4.05 9.52
CA TRP A 62 1.58 3.26 8.88
C TRP A 62 1.79 1.76 9.04
N GLN A 63 3.05 1.31 9.04
CA GLN A 63 3.38 -0.08 9.34
C GLN A 63 2.94 -0.45 10.76
N GLU A 64 3.31 0.35 11.78
CA GLU A 64 2.87 0.13 13.18
C GLU A 64 1.34 0.05 13.30
N ILE A 65 0.63 0.96 12.62
CA ILE A 65 -0.84 0.97 12.62
C ILE A 65 -1.38 -0.31 11.97
N SER A 66 -0.81 -0.72 10.84
CA SER A 66 -1.20 -1.93 10.14
C SER A 66 -1.00 -3.18 11.01
N GLU A 67 0.16 -3.31 11.64
CA GLU A 67 0.48 -4.40 12.57
C GLU A 67 -0.51 -4.41 13.73
N SER A 68 -0.75 -3.25 14.36
CA SER A 68 -1.71 -3.14 15.45
C SER A 68 -3.15 -3.48 15.04
N ILE A 69 -3.56 -3.23 13.80
CA ILE A 69 -4.89 -3.62 13.32
C ILE A 69 -4.96 -5.14 13.20
N LEU A 70 -3.96 -5.76 12.56
CA LEU A 70 -3.90 -7.20 12.36
C LEU A 70 -3.90 -7.95 13.70
N ASP A 71 -3.14 -7.47 14.69
CA ASP A 71 -3.07 -8.06 16.03
C ASP A 71 -4.39 -7.97 16.81
N ARG A 72 -5.27 -7.04 16.43
CA ARG A 72 -6.58 -6.81 17.07
C ARG A 72 -7.74 -7.51 16.38
N ILE A 73 -7.52 -8.17 15.25
CA ILE A 73 -8.56 -8.96 14.58
C ILE A 73 -8.93 -10.13 15.48
N THR A 74 -10.19 -10.18 15.90
CA THR A 74 -10.72 -11.27 16.74
C THR A 74 -11.47 -12.31 15.90
N GLU A 75 -11.72 -13.50 16.45
CA GLU A 75 -12.59 -14.51 15.82
C GLU A 75 -13.97 -13.95 15.49
N GLY A 76 -14.53 -13.12 16.38
CA GLY A 76 -15.83 -12.47 16.16
C GLY A 76 -15.83 -11.48 14.99
N ASP A 77 -14.70 -10.88 14.65
CA ASP A 77 -14.58 -10.02 13.46
C ASP A 77 -14.51 -10.86 12.18
N ILE A 78 -13.81 -12.00 12.24
CA ILE A 78 -13.70 -12.96 11.14
C ILE A 78 -15.07 -13.59 10.83
N GLU A 79 -15.85 -13.93 11.86
CA GLU A 79 -17.20 -14.49 11.69
C GLU A 79 -18.13 -13.52 10.97
N LYS A 80 -18.10 -12.24 11.38
CA LYS A 80 -18.92 -11.16 10.79
C LYS A 80 -18.51 -10.78 9.37
N ALA A 81 -17.28 -11.10 8.95
CA ALA A 81 -16.82 -10.79 7.60
C ALA A 81 -17.65 -11.55 6.55
N GLY A 82 -18.06 -10.84 5.50
CA GLY A 82 -18.84 -11.42 4.41
C GLY A 82 -18.02 -12.40 3.59
N LEU A 83 -18.70 -13.25 2.80
CA LEU A 83 -18.03 -14.21 1.91
C LEU A 83 -17.07 -13.51 0.94
N ARG A 84 -17.46 -12.36 0.39
CA ARG A 84 -16.60 -11.54 -0.48
C ARG A 84 -15.32 -11.11 0.22
N ASP A 85 -15.42 -10.62 1.45
CA ASP A 85 -14.27 -10.12 2.21
C ASP A 85 -13.30 -11.26 2.54
N LYS A 86 -13.83 -12.43 2.91
CA LYS A 86 -13.07 -13.66 3.14
C LYS A 86 -12.32 -14.13 1.89
N VAL A 87 -12.99 -14.13 0.73
CA VAL A 87 -12.37 -14.51 -0.56
C VAL A 87 -11.25 -13.53 -0.94
N VAL A 88 -11.50 -12.22 -0.81
CA VAL A 88 -10.51 -11.17 -1.12
C VAL A 88 -9.31 -11.27 -0.18
N ALA A 89 -9.54 -11.32 1.13
CA ALA A 89 -8.48 -11.41 2.12
C ALA A 89 -7.65 -12.69 1.94
N GLY A 90 -8.30 -13.83 1.70
CA GLY A 90 -7.62 -15.11 1.42
C GLY A 90 -6.75 -15.07 0.17
N GLY A 91 -7.23 -14.43 -0.91
CA GLY A 91 -6.45 -14.23 -2.13
C GLY A 91 -5.20 -13.38 -1.90
N ILE A 92 -5.36 -12.24 -1.20
CA ILE A 92 -4.24 -11.33 -0.88
C ILE A 92 -3.21 -12.01 0.02
N ALA A 93 -3.64 -12.67 1.10
CA ALA A 93 -2.75 -13.32 2.06
C ALA A 93 -1.91 -14.42 1.39
N LEU A 94 -2.55 -15.18 0.51
CA LEU A 94 -1.88 -16.19 -0.27
C LEU A 94 -0.85 -15.62 -1.26
N ASP A 95 -1.20 -14.56 -1.99
CA ASP A 95 -0.28 -13.90 -2.92
C ASP A 95 0.97 -13.38 -2.19
N LYS A 96 0.77 -12.72 -1.05
CA LYS A 96 1.86 -12.25 -0.18
C LYS A 96 2.70 -13.40 0.36
N SER A 97 2.09 -14.51 0.75
CA SER A 97 2.81 -15.72 1.17
C SER A 97 3.70 -16.27 0.05
N ARG A 98 3.18 -16.34 -1.19
CA ARG A 98 3.95 -16.81 -2.34
C ARG A 98 5.12 -15.87 -2.64
N LEU A 99 4.88 -14.57 -2.63
CA LEU A 99 5.94 -13.56 -2.80
C LEU A 99 7.03 -13.70 -1.72
N ALA A 100 6.64 -13.84 -0.45
CA ALA A 100 7.58 -13.99 0.67
C ALA A 100 8.40 -15.29 0.59
N LEU A 101 7.83 -16.36 0.02
CA LEU A 101 8.49 -17.64 -0.20
C LEU A 101 9.25 -17.73 -1.53
N GLY A 102 9.30 -16.65 -2.32
CA GLY A 102 9.93 -16.65 -3.65
C GLY A 102 9.22 -17.53 -4.68
N LEU A 103 7.94 -17.86 -4.46
CA LEU A 103 7.10 -18.67 -5.34
C LEU A 103 6.41 -17.77 -6.37
N SER A 104 6.16 -18.31 -7.57
CA SER A 104 5.44 -17.57 -8.64
C SER A 104 4.09 -17.05 -8.16
N THR A 105 3.83 -15.75 -8.37
CA THR A 105 2.56 -15.06 -8.03
C THR A 105 1.59 -15.01 -9.20
N GLU A 106 1.83 -15.76 -10.29
CA GLU A 106 0.91 -15.78 -11.43
C GLU A 106 -0.50 -16.23 -10.99
N ASN A 107 -1.47 -15.33 -11.16
CA ASN A 107 -2.87 -15.48 -10.73
C ASN A 107 -3.67 -16.52 -11.53
N VAL A 108 -3.04 -17.20 -12.49
CA VAL A 108 -3.66 -18.21 -13.33
C VAL A 108 -3.46 -19.57 -12.68
N SER A 109 -4.42 -20.08 -11.90
CA SER A 109 -4.69 -21.53 -11.71
C SER A 109 -5.37 -21.91 -10.39
N ARG A 110 -5.63 -21.00 -9.43
CA ARG A 110 -6.12 -21.47 -8.11
C ARG A 110 -7.62 -21.71 -8.01
N ALA A 111 -8.46 -20.88 -8.63
CA ALA A 111 -9.89 -21.21 -8.77
C ALA A 111 -10.07 -22.54 -9.52
N VAL A 112 -9.27 -22.75 -10.55
CA VAL A 112 -9.23 -24.01 -11.33
C VAL A 112 -8.75 -25.18 -10.47
N LYS A 113 -7.68 -25.04 -9.67
CA LYS A 113 -7.21 -26.14 -8.80
C LYS A 113 -8.19 -26.50 -7.67
N ILE A 114 -8.90 -25.54 -7.09
CA ILE A 114 -9.90 -25.82 -6.05
C ILE A 114 -11.08 -26.56 -6.68
N VAL A 115 -11.59 -26.09 -7.82
CA VAL A 115 -12.67 -26.77 -8.57
C VAL A 115 -12.24 -28.18 -9.02
N LEU A 116 -11.02 -28.34 -9.53
CA LEU A 116 -10.48 -29.65 -9.91
C LEU A 116 -10.26 -30.59 -8.72
N ALA A 117 -9.92 -30.06 -7.54
CA ALA A 117 -9.77 -30.85 -6.32
C ALA A 117 -11.10 -31.20 -5.65
N THR A 118 -12.17 -30.42 -5.88
CA THR A 118 -13.53 -30.75 -5.40
C THR A 118 -14.28 -31.67 -6.35
N ASN A 119 -13.92 -31.69 -7.64
CA ASN A 119 -14.59 -32.50 -8.67
C ASN A 119 -13.78 -33.73 -9.10
N SER A 120 -12.76 -34.15 -8.34
CA SER A 120 -11.92 -35.30 -8.69
C SER A 120 -12.70 -36.63 -8.78
N ASP A 121 -13.84 -36.73 -8.09
CA ASP A 121 -14.75 -37.89 -8.16
C ASP A 121 -15.67 -37.90 -9.39
N GLU A 122 -15.86 -36.76 -10.07
CA GLU A 122 -16.67 -36.66 -11.29
C GLU A 122 -15.83 -36.90 -12.57
N LEU A 123 -14.55 -36.55 -12.55
CA LEU A 123 -13.65 -36.73 -13.69
C LEU A 123 -13.29 -38.19 -13.96
N SER A 124 -13.22 -39.05 -12.93
CA SER A 124 -12.98 -40.49 -13.11
C SER A 124 -14.13 -41.18 -13.87
N LYS A 125 -15.37 -40.74 -13.64
CA LYS A 125 -16.57 -41.28 -14.31
C LYS A 125 -16.72 -40.86 -15.77
N LEU A 126 -16.07 -39.77 -16.18
CA LEU A 126 -16.08 -39.26 -17.55
C LEU A 126 -15.02 -39.91 -18.45
N VAL A 127 -13.94 -40.43 -17.87
CA VAL A 127 -12.83 -41.06 -18.62
C VAL A 127 -13.08 -42.56 -18.85
N GLU A 128 -13.93 -43.21 -18.04
CA GLU A 128 -14.27 -44.63 -18.17
C GLU A 128 -15.56 -44.88 -19.00
N GLY A 129 -16.09 -43.85 -19.67
CA GLY A 129 -17.41 -43.86 -20.31
C GLY A 129 -17.44 -43.65 -21.84
N GLU A 130 -16.37 -44.00 -22.56
CA GLU A 130 -16.40 -44.12 -24.03
C GLU A 130 -15.99 -45.55 -24.43
N GLU A 131 -17.01 -46.42 -24.60
CA GLU A 131 -16.94 -47.60 -25.48
C GLU A 131 -17.07 -47.16 -26.95
#